data_AF-A0A8H7PVF5-F1
#
_entry.id   AF-A0A8H7PVF5-F1
#
_cell.length_a   1.000
_cell.length_b   1.000
_cell.length_c   1.000
_cell.angle_alpha   90.00
_cell.angle_beta   90.00
_cell.angle_gamma   90.00
#
_symmetry.space_group_name_H-M   'P 1'
#
loop_
_entity.id
_entity.type
_entity.pdbx_description
1 polymer ?
#
loop_
_entity_poly.entity_id
_entity_poly.type
_entity_poly.pdbx_seq_one_letter_code
_entity_poly.pdbx_strand_id
1 'polypeptide(L)'
;MKFVKLKLKNGRWDARYTKDLDGYLSQSQFQQTIHLLNSALARSSPPLLNLRWWRSGIVSIWVLIAALSAIIWHYTGSVMIIAVEPAVMVFSSMIYMMIYYRKSYSFEVTIEDICDCLNATENVRGIRYAFHKSRLSTTNSTLKWMAGDIASYHVMIEFDDRYNMLEKFGTYSCDELVNIPYEPQWARKNYNSTQLGV
;
A
#
# COMPACT_ATOMS: atom_id res chain seq x y z
N MET A 1 7.38 -18.24 10.69
CA MET A 1 7.29 -16.88 10.15
C MET A 1 5.87 -16.38 10.36
N LYS A 2 5.72 -15.44 11.28
CA LYS A 2 4.42 -14.81 11.58
C LYS A 2 4.33 -13.49 10.82
N PHE A 3 3.12 -13.08 10.44
CA PHE A 3 2.91 -11.78 9.83
C PHE A 3 1.63 -11.12 10.33
N VAL A 4 1.65 -9.79 10.43
CA VAL A 4 0.52 -8.96 10.79
C VAL A 4 0.19 -8.04 9.63
N LYS A 5 -1.08 -8.02 9.23
CA LYS A 5 -1.57 -7.21 8.10
C LYS A 5 -2.29 -5.97 8.61
N LEU A 6 -1.65 -4.81 8.45
CA LEU A 6 -2.24 -3.51 8.73
C LEU A 6 -3.01 -3.03 7.50
N LYS A 7 -4.33 -3.03 7.59
CA LYS A 7 -5.19 -2.55 6.49
C LYS A 7 -5.38 -1.04 6.60
N LEU A 8 -5.36 -0.35 5.47
CA LEU A 8 -5.77 1.05 5.42
C LEU A 8 -7.31 1.14 5.39
N LYS A 9 -7.91 1.73 6.42
CA LYS A 9 -9.36 1.92 6.51
C LYS A 9 -9.69 3.37 6.86
N ASN A 10 -10.57 3.99 6.07
CA ASN A 10 -11.03 5.37 6.29
C ASN A 10 -9.87 6.37 6.46
N GLY A 11 -8.79 6.21 5.71
CA GLY A 11 -7.64 7.12 5.77
C GLY A 11 -6.82 7.01 7.04
N ARG A 12 -6.84 5.86 7.71
CA ARG A 12 -5.94 5.52 8.81
C ARG A 12 -5.53 4.05 8.74
N TRP A 13 -4.31 3.76 9.14
CA TRP A 13 -3.84 2.40 9.33
C TRP A 13 -4.50 1.79 10.58
N ASP A 14 -4.91 0.52 10.48
CA ASP A 14 -5.48 -0.20 11.61
C ASP A 14 -4.47 -0.27 12.77
N ALA A 15 -4.86 0.25 13.93
CA ALA A 15 -4.02 0.36 15.12
C ALA A 15 -4.29 -0.74 16.16
N ARG A 16 -5.02 -1.79 15.77
CA ARG A 16 -5.33 -2.92 16.64
C ARG A 16 -4.09 -3.77 16.89
N TYR A 17 -3.55 -3.65 18.09
CA TYR A 17 -2.50 -4.53 18.58
C TYR A 17 -3.08 -5.93 18.85
N THR A 18 -2.44 -6.95 18.29
CA THR A 18 -2.79 -8.37 18.51
C THR A 18 -1.78 -9.00 19.47
N LYS A 19 -2.22 -9.98 20.28
CA LYS A 19 -1.33 -10.72 21.20
C LYS A 19 -0.21 -11.47 20.47
N ASP A 20 -0.35 -11.71 19.17
CA ASP A 20 0.68 -12.35 18.36
C ASP A 20 1.96 -11.50 18.22
N LEU A 21 1.87 -10.20 18.51
CA LEU A 21 3.00 -9.26 18.53
C LEU A 21 3.78 -9.32 19.86
N ASP A 22 3.19 -9.89 20.91
CA ASP A 22 3.83 -9.98 22.22
C ASP A 22 5.12 -10.80 22.13
N GLY A 23 6.23 -10.20 22.55
CA GLY A 23 7.57 -10.78 22.47
C GLY A 23 8.34 -10.47 21.18
N TYR A 24 7.77 -9.71 20.24
CA TYR A 24 8.51 -9.17 19.09
C TYR A 24 8.55 -7.64 19.09
N LEU A 25 7.42 -7.00 19.41
CA LEU A 25 7.29 -5.55 19.39
C LEU A 25 6.47 -5.11 20.60
N SER A 26 6.96 -4.15 21.37
CA SER A 26 6.17 -3.64 22.49
C SER A 26 4.95 -2.87 21.99
N GLN A 27 3.89 -2.80 22.81
CA GLN A 27 2.69 -2.04 22.45
C GLN A 27 3.01 -0.56 22.17
N SER A 28 3.95 0.04 22.91
CA SER A 28 4.35 1.44 22.69
C SER A 28 5.10 1.63 21.37
N GLN A 29 6.02 0.73 21.03
CA GLN A 29 6.73 0.74 19.75
C GLN A 29 5.75 0.57 18.58
N PHE A 30 4.80 -0.35 18.71
CA PHE A 30 3.75 -0.53 17.71
C PHE A 30 2.94 0.75 17.51
N GLN A 31 2.46 1.37 18.58
CA GLN A 31 1.70 2.63 18.49
C GLN A 31 2.54 3.76 17.86
N GLN A 32 3.83 3.84 18.16
CA GLN A 32 4.73 4.81 17.55
C GLN A 32 4.88 4.58 16.04
N THR A 33 5.05 3.34 15.60
CA THR A 33 5.10 2.98 14.17
C THR A 33 3.79 3.32 13.47
N ILE A 34 2.65 3.01 14.08
CA ILE A 34 1.33 3.37 13.53
C ILE A 34 1.15 4.89 13.46
N HIS A 35 1.61 5.63 14.47
CA HIS A 35 1.57 7.08 14.47
C HIS A 35 2.44 7.66 13.35
N LEU A 36 3.64 7.12 13.14
CA LEU A 36 4.53 7.51 12.04
C LEU A 36 3.83 7.31 10.69
N LEU A 37 3.30 6.10 10.45
CA LEU A 37 2.58 5.77 9.21
C LEU A 37 1.36 6.66 8.98
N ASN A 38 0.58 6.94 10.03
CA ASN A 38 -0.59 7.83 9.95
C ASN A 38 -0.18 9.29 9.72
N SER A 39 0.93 9.75 10.31
CA SER A 39 1.45 11.11 10.09
C SER A 39 1.90 11.31 8.64
N ALA A 40 2.50 10.28 8.03
CA ALA A 40 2.89 10.29 6.64
C ALA A 40 1.70 10.28 5.68
N LEU A 41 0.64 9.57 6.06
CA LEU A 41 -0.61 9.54 5.32
C LEU A 41 -1.37 10.88 5.40
N ALA A 42 -1.22 11.62 6.50
CA ALA A 42 -1.72 12.99 6.60
C ALA A 42 -0.99 13.95 5.63
N ARG A 43 0.30 13.71 5.37
CA ARG A 43 1.08 14.48 4.38
C ARG A 43 0.77 14.04 2.94
N SER A 44 0.57 12.75 2.73
CA SER A 44 0.31 12.13 1.43
C SER A 44 -0.93 11.24 1.53
N SER A 45 -2.10 11.81 1.31
CA SER A 45 -3.35 11.02 1.37
C SER A 45 -3.61 10.30 0.05
N PRO A 46 -4.00 9.01 0.09
CA PRO A 46 -4.40 8.31 -1.12
C PRO A 46 -5.64 8.96 -1.73
N PRO A 47 -5.78 8.96 -3.06
CA PRO A 47 -6.89 9.62 -3.75
C PRO A 47 -8.28 9.00 -3.45
N LEU A 48 -8.31 7.83 -2.83
CA LEU A 48 -9.51 7.00 -2.62
C LEU A 48 -10.54 7.61 -1.66
N LEU A 49 -10.14 8.39 -0.66
CA LEU A 49 -11.10 8.89 0.34
C LEU A 49 -12.17 9.83 -0.25
N ASN A 50 -11.84 10.52 -1.35
CA ASN A 50 -12.72 11.52 -1.93
C ASN A 50 -13.22 11.15 -3.33
N LEU A 51 -12.96 9.94 -3.82
CA LEU A 51 -13.22 9.58 -5.23
C LEU A 51 -14.69 9.83 -5.63
N ARG A 52 -15.64 9.56 -4.71
CA ARG A 52 -17.07 9.83 -4.93
C ARG A 52 -17.36 11.32 -5.10
N TRP A 53 -16.84 12.15 -4.20
CA TRP A 53 -16.99 13.61 -4.25
C TRP A 53 -16.35 14.19 -5.51
N TRP A 54 -15.16 13.73 -5.88
CA TRP A 54 -14.48 14.16 -7.10
C TRP A 54 -15.23 13.77 -8.37
N ARG A 55 -15.70 12.52 -8.47
CA ARG A 55 -16.53 12.07 -9.61
C ARG A 55 -17.82 12.86 -9.72
N SER A 56 -18.51 13.07 -8.59
CA SER A 56 -19.72 13.90 -8.55
C SER A 56 -19.41 15.32 -9.00
N GLY A 57 -18.30 15.91 -8.58
CA GLY A 57 -17.88 17.24 -8.99
C GLY A 57 -17.66 17.36 -10.50
N ILE A 58 -16.96 16.40 -11.11
CA ILE A 58 -16.73 16.38 -12.57
C ILE A 58 -18.04 16.25 -13.34
N VAL A 59 -18.92 15.34 -12.94
CA VAL A 59 -20.22 15.16 -13.59
C VAL A 59 -21.07 16.42 -13.45
N SER A 60 -21.10 17.06 -12.27
CA SER A 60 -21.81 18.33 -12.08
C SER A 60 -21.25 19.43 -12.98
N ILE A 61 -19.92 19.50 -13.15
CA ILE A 61 -19.29 20.45 -14.07
C ILE A 61 -19.72 20.18 -15.52
N TRP A 62 -19.77 18.92 -15.94
CA TRP A 62 -20.21 18.57 -17.29
C TRP A 62 -21.67 18.90 -17.54
N VAL A 63 -22.56 18.64 -16.57
CA VAL A 63 -23.98 19.03 -16.66
C VAL A 63 -24.11 20.55 -16.76
N LEU A 64 -23.32 21.32 -16.01
CA LEU A 64 -23.30 22.79 -16.11
C LEU A 64 -22.79 23.26 -17.47
N ILE A 65 -21.74 22.63 -18.02
CA ILE A 65 -21.23 22.94 -19.36
C ILE A 65 -22.31 22.67 -20.43
N ALA A 66 -23.00 21.53 -20.35
CA ALA A 66 -24.08 21.17 -21.27
C ALA A 66 -25.28 22.12 -21.17
N ALA A 67 -25.64 22.55 -19.95
CA ALA A 67 -26.70 23.53 -19.75
C ALA A 67 -26.32 24.90 -20.35
N LEU A 68 -25.08 25.35 -20.15
CA LEU A 68 -24.57 26.59 -20.73
C LEU A 68 -24.46 26.50 -22.25
N SER A 69 -23.99 25.38 -22.80
CA SER A 69 -23.90 25.17 -24.25
C SER A 69 -25.29 25.23 -24.90
N ALA A 70 -26.31 24.64 -24.27
CA ALA A 70 -27.70 24.71 -24.73
C ALA A 70 -28.28 26.13 -24.71
N ILE A 71 -27.99 26.92 -23.67
CA ILE A 71 -28.42 28.33 -23.60
C ILE A 71 -27.75 29.13 -24.73
N ILE A 72 -26.43 29.02 -24.91
CA ILE A 72 -25.70 29.76 -25.94
C ILE A 72 -26.15 29.33 -27.35
N TRP A 73 -26.40 28.03 -27.53
CA TRP A 73 -26.98 27.49 -28.76
C TRP A 73 -28.28 28.20 -29.13
N HIS A 74 -29.19 28.34 -28.17
CA HIS A 74 -30.49 28.96 -28.39
C HIS A 74 -30.39 30.39 -28.94
N TYR A 75 -29.39 31.15 -28.49
CA TYR A 75 -29.18 32.53 -28.94
C TYR A 75 -28.35 32.65 -30.22
N THR A 76 -27.40 31.75 -30.47
CA THR A 76 -26.42 31.89 -31.55
C THR A 76 -26.66 30.98 -32.75
N GLY A 77 -27.32 29.82 -32.56
CA GLY A 77 -27.50 28.79 -33.57
C GLY A 77 -26.19 28.11 -34.05
N SER A 78 -25.08 28.30 -33.34
CA SER A 78 -23.75 27.88 -33.83
C SER A 78 -23.42 26.41 -33.55
N VAL A 79 -23.40 25.58 -34.60
CA VAL A 79 -23.02 24.14 -34.61
C VAL A 79 -21.70 23.86 -33.89
N MET A 80 -20.76 24.80 -33.94
CA MET A 80 -19.42 24.66 -33.36
C MET A 80 -19.43 24.44 -31.85
N ILE A 81 -20.43 24.97 -31.13
CA ILE A 81 -20.50 24.85 -29.66
C ILE A 81 -20.71 23.39 -29.25
N ILE A 82 -21.61 22.69 -29.96
CA ILE A 82 -21.91 21.27 -29.71
C ILE A 82 -20.68 20.40 -30.06
N ALA A 83 -19.93 20.79 -31.10
CA ALA A 83 -18.73 20.04 -31.52
C ALA A 83 -17.56 20.14 -30.52
N VAL A 84 -17.44 21.24 -29.77
CA VAL A 84 -16.35 21.46 -28.81
C VAL A 84 -16.59 20.74 -27.47
N GLU A 85 -17.85 20.48 -27.10
CA GLU A 85 -18.22 19.91 -25.81
C GLU A 85 -17.56 18.54 -25.51
N PRO A 86 -17.54 17.56 -26.44
CA PRO A 86 -16.85 16.29 -26.21
C PRO A 86 -15.34 16.46 -25.98
N ALA A 87 -14.70 17.40 -26.66
CA ALA A 87 -13.27 17.66 -26.50
C ALA A 87 -12.96 18.17 -25.08
N VAL A 88 -13.81 19.04 -24.53
CA VAL A 88 -13.67 19.53 -23.15
C VAL A 88 -13.89 18.42 -22.13
N MET A 89 -14.87 17.53 -22.35
CA MET A 89 -15.11 16.38 -21.47
C MET A 89 -13.93 15.39 -21.48
N VAL A 90 -13.36 15.10 -22.65
CA VAL A 90 -12.18 14.24 -22.77
C VAL A 90 -10.97 14.88 -22.09
N PHE A 91 -10.70 16.16 -22.35
CA PHE A 91 -9.54 16.84 -21.79
C PHE A 91 -9.62 16.96 -20.26
N SER A 92 -10.79 17.33 -19.73
CA SER A 92 -11.02 17.35 -18.28
C SER A 92 -10.89 15.97 -17.64
N SER A 93 -11.36 14.91 -18.32
CA SER A 93 -11.16 13.52 -17.87
C SER A 93 -9.68 13.12 -17.83
N MET A 94 -8.90 13.49 -18.85
CA MET A 94 -7.46 13.19 -18.91
C MET A 94 -6.70 13.90 -17.80
N ILE A 95 -6.97 15.21 -17.59
CA ILE A 95 -6.38 15.97 -16.48
C ILE A 95 -6.71 15.30 -15.14
N TYR A 96 -7.97 14.90 -14.96
CA TYR A 96 -8.40 14.23 -13.74
C TYR A 96 -7.64 12.91 -13.50
N MET A 97 -7.54 12.06 -14.53
CA MET A 97 -6.77 10.81 -14.43
C MET A 97 -5.31 11.10 -14.09
N MET A 98 -4.69 12.09 -14.73
CA MET A 98 -3.30 12.47 -14.44
C MET A 98 -3.11 12.91 -12.99
N ILE A 99 -3.98 13.77 -12.45
CA ILE A 99 -3.91 14.21 -11.05
C ILE A 99 -4.09 13.02 -10.10
N TYR A 100 -5.05 12.14 -10.40
CA TYR A 100 -5.29 10.92 -9.64
C TYR A 100 -4.04 10.03 -9.57
N TYR A 101 -3.42 9.76 -10.72
CA TYR A 101 -2.21 8.94 -10.80
C TYR A 101 -1.03 9.58 -10.06
N ARG A 102 -0.82 10.90 -10.22
CA ARG A 102 0.27 11.60 -9.51
C ARG A 102 0.11 11.54 -7.99
N LYS A 103 -1.11 11.72 -7.48
CA LYS A 103 -1.38 11.61 -6.03
C LYS A 103 -1.20 10.18 -5.53
N SER A 104 -1.70 9.19 -6.27
CA SER A 104 -1.51 7.77 -5.92
C SER A 104 -0.03 7.40 -5.87
N TYR A 105 0.74 7.83 -6.87
CA TYR A 105 2.18 7.57 -6.94
C TYR A 105 2.94 8.22 -5.79
N SER A 106 2.70 9.51 -5.52
CA SER A 106 3.34 10.22 -4.42
C SER A 106 3.06 9.57 -3.06
N PHE A 107 1.83 9.09 -2.85
CA PHE A 107 1.47 8.34 -1.65
C PHE A 107 2.23 7.02 -1.55
N GLU A 108 2.25 6.24 -2.63
CA GLU A 108 2.91 4.92 -2.66
C GLU A 108 4.40 5.06 -2.34
N VAL A 109 5.09 6.00 -2.98
CA VAL A 109 6.52 6.29 -2.72
C VAL A 109 6.75 6.70 -1.26
N THR A 110 5.92 7.60 -0.72
CA THR A 110 6.10 8.09 0.65
C THR A 110 5.96 6.97 1.69
N ILE A 111 5.01 6.05 1.49
CA ILE A 111 4.82 4.92 2.42
C ILE A 111 5.92 3.88 2.24
N GLU A 112 6.38 3.63 1.02
CA GLU A 112 7.49 2.74 0.73
C GLU A 112 8.79 3.23 1.37
N ASP A 113 9.13 4.51 1.23
CA ASP A 113 10.29 5.14 1.88
C ASP A 113 10.27 4.96 3.42
N ILE A 114 9.08 5.07 4.03
CA ILE A 114 8.93 4.86 5.47
C ILE A 114 9.10 3.39 5.85
N CYS A 115 8.58 2.47 5.04
CA CYS A 115 8.81 1.05 5.26
C CYS A 115 10.29 0.72 5.17
N ASP A 116 11.02 1.30 4.22
CA ASP A 116 12.47 1.13 4.08
C ASP A 116 13.25 1.72 5.25
N CYS A 117 12.84 2.90 5.73
CA CYS A 117 13.43 3.50 6.94
C CYS A 117 13.20 2.61 8.18
N LEU A 118 11.98 2.10 8.37
CA LEU A 118 11.65 1.18 9.46
C LEU A 118 12.40 -0.15 9.33
N ASN A 119 12.54 -0.67 8.10
CA ASN A 119 13.34 -1.86 7.82
C ASN A 119 14.80 -1.64 8.19
N ALA A 120 15.40 -0.51 7.83
CA ALA A 120 16.78 -0.22 8.18
C ALA A 120 17.00 -0.23 9.72
N THR A 121 16.02 0.23 10.50
CA THR A 121 16.12 0.26 11.96
C THR A 121 15.74 -1.06 12.65
N GLU A 122 14.76 -1.80 12.13
CA GLU A 122 14.15 -2.94 12.81
C GLU A 122 14.54 -4.31 12.21
N ASN A 123 15.21 -4.34 11.06
CA ASN A 123 15.69 -5.59 10.45
C ASN A 123 16.72 -6.31 11.34
N VAL A 124 17.47 -5.57 12.18
CA VAL A 124 18.37 -6.17 13.19
C VAL A 124 17.63 -6.96 14.27
N ARG A 125 16.33 -6.69 14.46
CA ARG A 125 15.44 -7.44 15.37
C ARG A 125 14.65 -8.54 14.66
N GLY A 126 14.91 -8.77 13.37
CA GLY A 126 14.16 -9.72 12.55
C GLY A 126 12.74 -9.26 12.20
N ILE A 127 12.47 -7.95 12.21
CA ILE A 127 11.17 -7.38 11.83
C ILE A 127 11.30 -6.74 10.45
N ARG A 128 10.42 -7.12 9.53
CA ARG A 128 10.37 -6.58 8.17
C ARG A 128 9.00 -6.00 7.85
N TYR A 129 8.98 -4.75 7.42
CA TYR A 129 7.83 -4.02 6.91
C TYR A 129 7.80 -4.11 5.38
N ALA A 130 6.67 -4.52 4.83
CA ALA A 130 6.46 -4.60 3.39
C ALA A 130 5.15 -3.90 3.01
N PHE A 131 5.23 -2.95 2.10
CA PHE A 131 4.06 -2.26 1.59
C PHE A 131 3.46 -3.04 0.40
N HIS A 132 2.16 -3.31 0.46
CA HIS A 132 1.47 -4.07 -0.56
C HIS A 132 0.22 -3.35 -1.05
N LYS A 133 0.14 -3.20 -2.37
CA LYS A 133 -1.03 -2.73 -3.10
C LYS A 133 -1.81 -3.93 -3.61
N SER A 134 -2.91 -4.26 -2.94
CA SER A 134 -3.87 -5.24 -3.45
C SER A 134 -4.90 -4.52 -4.32
N ARG A 135 -4.98 -4.86 -5.59
CA ARG A 135 -6.17 -4.51 -6.37
C ARG A 135 -7.26 -5.45 -5.93
N LEU A 136 -8.26 -4.94 -5.21
CA LEU A 136 -9.41 -5.76 -4.85
C LEU A 136 -10.10 -6.14 -6.16
N SER A 137 -9.85 -7.35 -6.64
CA SER A 137 -10.60 -7.90 -7.77
C SER A 137 -11.99 -8.23 -7.23
N THR A 138 -12.86 -7.23 -7.17
CA THR A 138 -14.27 -7.43 -6.87
C THR A 138 -14.78 -8.43 -7.92
N THR A 139 -15.06 -9.65 -7.49
CA THR A 139 -15.46 -10.80 -8.33
C THR A 139 -16.77 -10.56 -9.09
N ASN A 140 -17.51 -9.50 -8.75
CA ASN A 140 -18.69 -9.04 -9.49
C ASN A 140 -18.27 -8.13 -10.65
N SER A 141 -17.95 -8.75 -11.78
CA SER A 141 -17.50 -8.14 -13.04
C SER A 141 -18.42 -7.04 -13.57
N THR A 142 -19.71 -7.08 -13.28
CA THR A 142 -20.71 -6.11 -13.78
C THR A 142 -20.64 -4.74 -13.10
N LEU A 143 -20.15 -4.64 -11.86
CA LEU A 143 -20.01 -3.35 -11.15
C LEU A 143 -18.62 -2.71 -11.33
N LYS A 144 -17.67 -3.47 -11.89
CA LYS A 144 -16.23 -3.14 -11.93
C LYS A 144 -15.91 -1.91 -12.79
N TRP A 145 -16.61 -1.76 -13.92
CA TRP A 145 -16.39 -0.66 -14.86
C TRP A 145 -16.96 0.68 -14.34
N MET A 146 -18.04 0.66 -13.55
CA MET A 146 -18.59 1.88 -12.95
C MET A 146 -17.88 2.28 -11.64
N ALA A 147 -17.51 1.31 -10.80
CA ALA A 147 -16.93 1.61 -9.49
C ALA A 147 -15.46 2.03 -9.58
N GLY A 148 -14.73 1.62 -10.62
CA GLY A 148 -13.27 1.74 -10.70
C GLY A 148 -12.58 0.86 -9.65
N ASP A 149 -11.40 0.34 -9.97
CA ASP A 149 -10.66 -0.51 -9.05
C ASP A 149 -10.29 0.29 -7.77
N ILE A 150 -10.94 -0.06 -6.66
CA ILE A 150 -10.57 0.46 -5.34
C ILE A 150 -9.28 -0.24 -4.95
N ALA A 151 -8.15 0.48 -5.00
CA ALA A 151 -6.89 -0.04 -4.50
C ALA A 151 -7.00 -0.25 -2.97
N SER A 152 -6.70 -1.46 -2.51
CA SER A 152 -6.61 -1.79 -1.10
C SER A 152 -5.16 -1.83 -0.68
N TYR A 153 -4.77 -0.87 0.15
CA TYR A 153 -3.42 -0.77 0.67
C TYR A 153 -3.30 -1.50 2.00
N HIS A 154 -2.21 -2.24 2.15
CA HIS A 154 -1.85 -2.88 3.41
C HIS A 154 -0.34 -2.83 3.63
N VAL A 155 0.06 -2.63 4.88
CA VAL A 155 1.44 -2.84 5.32
C VAL A 155 1.48 -4.19 6.01
N MET A 156 2.37 -5.07 5.56
CA MET A 156 2.64 -6.35 6.22
C MET A 156 3.86 -6.17 7.12
N ILE A 157 3.74 -6.62 8.36
CA ILE A 157 4.85 -6.71 9.31
C ILE A 157 5.15 -8.19 9.44
N GLU A 158 6.31 -8.61 8.95
CA GLU A 158 6.82 -9.97 9.00
C GLU A 158 7.82 -10.12 10.13
N PHE A 159 7.72 -11.22 10.88
CA PHE A 159 8.61 -11.54 11.99
C PHE A 159 9.40 -12.81 11.69
N ASP A 160 10.73 -12.70 11.77
CA ASP A 160 11.64 -13.82 11.65
C ASP A 160 11.87 -14.47 13.03
N ASP A 161 11.28 -15.65 13.20
CA ASP A 161 11.35 -16.41 14.46
C ASP A 161 12.79 -16.82 14.83
N ARG A 162 13.74 -16.82 13.88
CA ARG A 162 15.14 -17.18 14.11
C ARG A 162 15.84 -16.23 15.08
N TYR A 163 15.52 -14.94 15.02
CA TYR A 163 16.08 -13.93 15.92
C TYR A 163 15.61 -14.14 17.36
N ASN A 164 14.34 -14.47 17.52
CA ASN A 164 13.74 -14.71 18.83
C ASN A 164 14.28 -16.01 19.49
N MET A 165 14.71 -16.98 18.69
CA MET A 165 15.44 -18.14 19.19
C MET A 165 16.84 -17.74 19.69
N LEU A 166 17.59 -16.94 18.93
CA LEU A 166 18.94 -16.49 19.32
C LEU A 166 18.93 -15.70 20.64
N GLU A 167 17.94 -14.86 20.88
CA GLU A 167 17.82 -14.12 22.14
C GLU A 167 17.53 -15.05 23.33
N LYS A 168 16.66 -16.06 23.15
CA LYS A 168 16.38 -17.06 24.19
C LYS A 168 17.57 -17.97 24.50
N PHE A 169 18.43 -18.23 23.52
CA PHE A 169 19.68 -18.96 23.72
C PHE A 169 20.86 -18.03 24.06
N GLY A 170 20.67 -16.71 24.10
CA GLY A 170 21.72 -15.69 24.24
C GLY A 170 22.35 -15.54 25.63
N THR A 171 22.21 -16.55 26.51
CA THR A 171 23.01 -16.64 27.75
C THR A 171 24.19 -17.60 27.63
N TYR A 172 24.61 -17.95 26.41
CA TYR A 172 25.92 -18.56 26.21
C TYR A 172 26.97 -17.45 26.12
N SER A 173 27.97 -17.51 27.00
CA SER A 173 29.15 -16.63 27.00
C SER A 173 29.76 -16.61 25.60
N CYS A 174 30.16 -15.44 25.12
CA CYS A 174 30.86 -15.27 23.84
C CYS A 174 32.12 -16.15 23.72
N ASP A 175 32.61 -16.73 24.82
CA ASP A 175 33.75 -17.65 24.84
C ASP A 175 33.45 -19.02 24.19
N GLU A 176 32.19 -19.48 24.12
CA GLU A 176 31.84 -20.78 23.51
C GLU A 176 31.51 -20.70 22.01
N LEU A 177 31.31 -19.49 21.45
CA LEU A 177 30.90 -19.29 20.06
C LEU A 177 32.06 -19.32 19.05
N VAL A 178 33.31 -19.41 19.51
CA VAL A 178 34.50 -19.45 18.64
C VAL A 178 34.67 -20.79 17.91
N ASN A 179 33.97 -21.85 18.34
CA ASN A 179 34.15 -23.20 17.79
C ASN A 179 32.95 -23.78 17.04
N ILE A 180 31.98 -22.97 16.61
CA ILE A 180 30.93 -23.49 15.70
C ILE A 180 31.51 -23.47 14.28
N PRO A 181 31.87 -24.63 13.68
CA PRO A 181 32.34 -24.65 12.30
C PRO A 181 31.22 -24.10 11.42
N TYR A 182 31.54 -23.03 10.70
CA TYR A 182 30.65 -22.43 9.72
C TYR A 182 30.49 -23.43 8.57
N GLU A 183 29.46 -24.28 8.63
CA GLU A 183 29.14 -25.18 7.54
C GLU A 183 28.27 -24.42 6.53
N PRO A 184 28.80 -24.03 5.36
CA PRO A 184 28.04 -23.24 4.41
C PRO A 184 26.83 -24.01 3.88
N GLN A 185 25.68 -23.35 3.80
CA GLN A 185 24.39 -23.96 3.39
C GLN A 185 24.40 -24.60 1.99
N TRP A 186 25.37 -24.27 1.13
CA TRP A 186 25.55 -24.92 -0.17
C TRP A 186 26.05 -26.38 -0.04
N ALA A 187 26.73 -26.74 1.06
CA ALA A 187 27.18 -28.11 1.30
C ALA A 187 26.02 -29.08 1.61
N ARG A 188 24.90 -28.58 2.16
CA ARG A 188 23.73 -29.41 2.53
C ARG A 188 22.91 -29.92 1.34
N LYS A 189 22.99 -29.27 0.18
CA LYS A 189 22.15 -29.66 -0.98
C LYS A 189 22.62 -30.93 -1.69
N ASN A 190 23.87 -31.38 -1.47
CA ASN A 190 24.44 -32.52 -2.19
C ASN A 190 24.34 -33.87 -1.45
N TYR A 191 23.90 -33.90 -0.19
CA TYR A 191 23.77 -35.16 0.55
C TYR A 191 22.42 -35.87 0.34
N ASN A 192 21.36 -35.13 -0.01
CA ASN A 192 20.03 -35.72 -0.18
C ASN A 192 19.76 -36.26 -1.59
N SER A 193 20.60 -35.95 -2.58
CA SER A 193 20.45 -36.47 -3.95
C SER A 193 21.09 -37.85 -4.17
N THR A 194 21.90 -38.34 -3.23
CA THR A 194 22.69 -39.58 -3.42
C THR A 194 22.07 -40.80 -2.71
N GLN A 195 20.98 -40.65 -1.94
CA GLN A 195 20.35 -41.76 -1.22
C GLN A 195 18.99 -42.24 -1.77
N LEU A 196 18.53 -41.72 -2.92
CA LEU A 196 17.26 -42.14 -3.55
C LEU A 196 17.44 -42.89 -4.87
N GLY A 197 18.60 -43.50 -5.08
CA GLY A 197 18.91 -44.30 -6.26
C GLY A 197 19.28 -45.74 -5.93
N VAL A 198 18.32 -46.50 -5.39
CA VAL A 198 18.23 -47.98 -5.49
C VAL A 198 16.76 -48.34 -5.62
#